data_AF-A0A971GES6-F1
#
_entry.id   AF-A0A971GES6-F1
#
_cell.length_a   1.000
_cell.length_b   1.000
_cell.length_c   1.000
_cell.angle_alpha   90.00
_cell.angle_beta   90.00
_cell.angle_gamma   90.00
#
_symmetry.space_group_name_H-M   'P 1'
#
loop_
_entity.id
_entity.type
_entity.pdbx_description
1 polymer ?
#
loop_
_entity_poly.entity_id
_entity_poly.type
_entity_poly.pdbx_seq_one_letter_code
_entity_poly.pdbx_strand_id
1 'polypeptide(L)'
;MFQGSDLEKGRPDPGVGHRAERGEDEMKISRDVIQQVANQTLLGVIGVRAADTEGKDKDAVKIDITEGPVPSIRVDTAIKVKYGLRIPDIAWYVQESIKRGLEQNTGYTVEEVNVFVKGLYRE
;
A
#
# COMPACT_ATOMS: atom_id res chain seq x y z
N MET A 1 -61.97 12.62 -53.26
CA MET A 1 -61.29 13.65 -52.45
C MET A 1 -60.28 12.94 -51.57
N PHE A 2 -59.04 13.44 -51.64
CA PHE A 2 -57.83 13.10 -50.88
C PHE A 2 -57.15 11.74 -51.11
N GLN A 3 -55.83 11.87 -51.19
CA GLN A 3 -54.84 11.11 -51.92
C GLN A 3 -53.61 11.09 -51.01
N GLY A 4 -52.94 9.93 -50.94
CA GLY A 4 -51.54 9.71 -50.56
C GLY A 4 -50.98 10.32 -49.27
N SER A 5 -50.34 9.50 -48.45
CA SER A 5 -48.86 9.49 -48.38
C SER A 5 -48.38 8.54 -47.29
N ASP A 6 -47.53 7.63 -47.73
CA ASP A 6 -46.51 6.89 -47.00
C ASP A 6 -45.98 7.57 -45.73
N LEU A 7 -45.80 6.78 -44.67
CA LEU A 7 -44.59 6.93 -43.85
C LEU A 7 -44.15 5.58 -43.25
N GLU A 8 -42.85 5.36 -43.44
CA GLU A 8 -42.03 4.19 -43.19
C GLU A 8 -42.15 3.51 -41.82
N LYS A 9 -42.24 2.19 -41.92
CA LYS A 9 -41.48 1.16 -41.18
C LYS A 9 -40.30 1.67 -40.32
N GLY A 10 -40.52 1.82 -39.01
CA GLY A 10 -39.46 1.92 -37.99
C GLY A 10 -39.50 0.69 -37.07
N ARG A 11 -38.44 -0.13 -37.12
CA ARG A 11 -38.24 -1.30 -36.26
C ARG A 11 -38.09 -0.89 -34.77
N PRO A 12 -38.28 -1.84 -33.82
CA PRO A 12 -38.21 -1.57 -32.39
C PRO A 12 -36.79 -1.18 -31.98
N ASP A 13 -36.64 -0.11 -31.20
CA ASP A 13 -35.37 0.23 -30.54
C ASP A 13 -35.01 -0.86 -29.53
N PRO A 14 -33.87 -1.55 -29.68
CA PRO A 14 -33.34 -2.38 -28.61
C PRO A 14 -32.81 -1.44 -27.53
N GLY A 15 -33.37 -1.55 -26.33
CA GLY A 15 -32.87 -0.88 -25.14
C GLY A 15 -31.36 -1.06 -25.04
N VAL A 16 -30.64 0.05 -25.13
CA VAL A 16 -29.19 0.12 -24.95
C VAL A 16 -28.89 -0.30 -23.52
N GLY A 17 -28.66 -1.60 -23.35
CA GLY A 17 -27.99 -2.14 -22.19
C GLY A 17 -26.63 -1.47 -22.10
N HIS A 18 -26.52 -0.48 -21.20
CA HIS A 18 -25.23 -0.04 -20.71
C HIS A 18 -24.62 -1.21 -19.95
N ARG A 19 -24.01 -2.13 -20.70
CA ARG A 19 -23.03 -3.06 -20.16
C ARG A 19 -21.79 -2.22 -19.88
N ALA A 20 -21.79 -1.58 -18.71
CA ALA A 20 -20.59 -1.07 -18.11
C ALA A 20 -19.69 -2.28 -17.85
N GLU A 21 -18.82 -2.57 -18.80
CA GLU A 21 -17.57 -3.25 -18.53
C GLU A 21 -16.79 -2.31 -17.62
N ARG A 22 -17.07 -2.40 -16.31
CA ARG A 22 -16.16 -1.95 -15.27
C ARG A 22 -14.93 -2.83 -15.44
N GLY A 23 -14.00 -2.39 -16.30
CA GLY A 23 -12.60 -2.61 -15.99
C GLY A 23 -12.45 -2.10 -14.57
N GLU A 24 -12.19 -3.02 -13.65
CA GLU A 24 -11.65 -2.67 -12.34
C GLU A 24 -10.35 -1.95 -12.66
N ASP A 25 -10.44 -0.63 -12.78
CA ASP A 25 -9.29 0.24 -12.87
C ASP A 25 -8.47 -0.11 -11.64
N GLU A 26 -7.40 -0.87 -11.90
CA GLU A 26 -6.54 -1.46 -10.90
C GLU A 26 -6.12 -0.30 -10.00
N MET A 27 -6.75 -0.15 -8.82
CA MET A 27 -6.50 0.98 -7.93
C MET A 27 -5.09 0.78 -7.37
N LYS A 28 -4.11 1.23 -8.14
CA LYS A 28 -2.69 1.15 -7.81
C LYS A 28 -2.41 2.19 -6.75
N ILE A 29 -2.28 1.72 -5.51
CA ILE A 29 -1.85 2.56 -4.41
C ILE A 29 -0.43 3.01 -4.71
N SER A 30 -0.24 4.33 -4.72
CA SER A 30 1.07 4.94 -4.99
C SER A 30 2.08 4.51 -3.92
N ARG A 31 3.31 4.24 -4.35
CA ARG A 31 4.43 3.90 -3.46
C ARG A 31 4.59 4.88 -2.30
N ASP A 32 4.37 6.18 -2.55
CA ASP A 32 4.46 7.24 -1.54
C ASP A 32 3.49 7.01 -0.38
N VAL A 33 2.24 6.64 -0.67
CA VAL A 33 1.22 6.34 0.35
C VAL A 33 1.63 5.13 1.19
N ILE A 34 2.15 4.09 0.54
CA ILE A 34 2.64 2.88 1.21
C ILE A 34 3.81 3.22 2.14
N GLN A 35 4.71 4.11 1.69
CA GLN A 35 5.84 4.58 2.50
C GLN A 35 5.39 5.39 3.71
N GLN A 36 4.40 6.28 3.54
CA GLN A 36 3.83 7.04 4.64
C GLN A 36 3.15 6.14 5.67
N VAL A 37 2.36 5.16 5.24
CA VAL A 37 1.70 4.21 6.14
C VAL A 37 2.73 3.39 6.93
N ALA A 38 3.77 2.89 6.27
CA ALA A 38 4.83 2.14 6.94
C ALA A 38 5.58 2.99 7.96
N ASN A 39 5.92 4.23 7.60
CA ASN A 39 6.57 5.19 8.51
C ASN A 39 5.68 5.51 9.72
N GLN A 40 4.38 5.77 9.50
CA GLN A 40 3.44 6.06 10.58
C GLN A 40 3.29 4.87 11.54
N THR A 41 3.20 3.67 10.97
CA THR A 41 3.10 2.42 11.75
C THR A 41 4.36 2.20 12.58
N LEU A 42 5.54 2.45 12.01
CA LEU A 42 6.82 2.34 12.70
C LEU A 42 6.91 3.30 13.90
N LEU A 43 6.52 4.56 13.72
CA LEU A 43 6.54 5.57 14.78
C LEU A 43 5.55 5.26 15.92
N GLY A 44 4.52 4.46 15.65
CA GLY A 44 3.58 3.97 16.66
C GLY A 44 4.16 2.91 17.59
N VAL A 45 5.29 2.29 17.25
CA VAL A 45 5.90 1.24 18.07
C VAL A 45 6.70 1.87 19.21
N ILE A 46 6.30 1.55 20.45
CA ILE A 46 6.93 2.09 21.65
C ILE A 46 8.41 1.66 21.72
N GLY A 47 9.28 2.62 22.01
CA GLY A 47 10.72 2.36 22.17
C GLY A 47 11.49 2.23 20.86
N VAL A 48 10.84 2.50 19.73
CA VAL A 48 11.45 2.51 18.39
C VAL A 48 11.57 3.94 17.88
N ARG A 49 12.71 4.26 17.29
CA ARG A 49 12.88 5.49 16.50
C ARG A 49 13.35 5.12 15.10
N ALA A 50 12.84 5.85 14.11
CA ALA A 50 13.41 5.87 12.78
C ALA A 50 14.91 6.16 12.90
N ALA A 51 15.74 5.33 12.27
CA ALA A 51 17.17 5.61 12.24
C ALA A 51 17.39 6.84 11.34
N ASP A 52 17.63 7.99 11.99
CA ASP A 52 18.18 9.17 11.32
C ASP A 52 19.50 8.74 10.67
N THR A 53 19.45 8.58 9.35
CA THR A 53 20.62 8.26 8.55
C THR A 53 21.09 9.61 8.01
N GLU A 54 22.09 10.20 8.66
CA GLU A 54 22.79 11.37 8.12
C GLU A 54 23.46 10.98 6.80
N GLY A 55 22.73 11.11 5.69
CA GLY A 55 23.10 10.64 4.36
C GLY A 55 21.96 10.76 3.35
N LYS A 56 22.27 10.68 2.06
CA LYS A 56 21.31 10.91 0.94
C LYS A 56 20.12 9.93 0.87
N ASP A 57 20.10 8.87 1.67
CA ASP A 57 18.97 7.95 1.85
C ASP A 57 18.13 8.41 3.05
N LYS A 58 17.14 9.27 2.78
CA LYS A 58 16.37 10.02 3.80
C LYS A 58 15.31 9.19 4.52
N ASP A 59 15.03 7.98 4.06
CA ASP A 59 13.93 7.17 4.58
C ASP A 59 14.45 6.06 5.48
N ALA A 60 14.03 6.09 6.74
CA ALA A 60 14.24 4.98 7.68
C ALA A 60 13.49 3.71 7.26
N VAL A 61 12.60 3.79 6.27
CA VAL A 61 11.86 2.67 5.71
C VAL A 61 11.99 2.70 4.19
N LYS A 62 12.58 1.64 3.63
CA LYS A 62 12.64 1.36 2.20
C LYS A 62 11.58 0.33 1.85
N ILE A 63 10.89 0.55 0.74
CA ILE A 63 9.80 -0.31 0.28
C ILE A 63 10.01 -0.62 -1.18
N ASP A 64 10.01 -1.91 -1.50
CA ASP A 64 10.07 -2.44 -2.86
C ASP A 64 8.76 -3.15 -3.17
N ILE A 65 8.13 -2.72 -4.26
CA ILE A 65 6.85 -3.26 -4.72
C ILE A 65 7.15 -4.04 -5.98
N THR A 66 6.81 -5.32 -5.98
CA THR A 66 6.94 -6.16 -7.18
C THR A 66 5.58 -6.22 -7.85
N GLU A 67 5.46 -5.53 -8.99
CA GLU A 67 4.28 -5.61 -9.84
C GLU A 67 4.30 -6.94 -10.60
N GLY A 68 3.33 -7.81 -10.33
CA GLY A 68 3.20 -9.14 -10.91
C GLY A 68 1.76 -9.63 -10.84
N PRO A 69 1.47 -10.89 -11.21
CA PRO A 69 0.11 -11.44 -11.14
C PRO A 69 -0.48 -11.43 -9.72
N VAL A 70 0.37 -11.36 -8.70
CA VAL A 70 0.01 -11.05 -7.31
C VAL A 70 0.97 -9.94 -6.85
N PRO A 71 0.48 -8.75 -6.46
CA PRO A 71 1.33 -7.67 -5.98
C PRO A 71 1.94 -8.04 -4.62
N SER A 72 3.28 -8.05 -4.54
CA SER A 72 4.01 -8.30 -3.30
C SER A 72 4.81 -7.08 -2.87
N ILE A 73 4.82 -6.84 -1.56
CA ILE A 73 5.61 -5.78 -0.92
C ILE A 73 6.75 -6.41 -0.13
N ARG A 74 7.96 -5.86 -0.28
CA ARG A 74 9.08 -6.07 0.64
C ARG A 74 9.42 -4.77 1.35
N VAL A 75 9.68 -4.87 2.64
CA VAL A 75 9.96 -3.71 3.49
C VAL A 75 11.28 -3.89 4.21
N ASP A 76 12.15 -2.89 4.10
CA ASP A 76 13.41 -2.81 4.81
C ASP A 76 13.38 -1.59 5.72
N THR A 77 13.35 -1.80 7.02
CA THR A 77 13.34 -0.72 8.01
C THR A 77 14.64 -0.67 8.79
N ALA A 78 15.17 0.54 8.97
CA ALA A 78 16.30 0.84 9.82
C ALA A 78 15.83 1.56 11.08
N ILE A 79 16.07 0.96 12.24
CA ILE A 79 15.58 1.46 13.52
C ILE A 79 16.70 1.65 14.54
N LYS A 80 16.50 2.60 15.45
CA LYS A 80 17.22 2.70 16.72
C LYS A 80 16.28 2.26 17.84
N VAL A 81 16.76 1.42 18.75
CA VAL A 81 15.95 0.85 19.83
C VAL A 81 16.31 1.52 21.17
N LYS A 82 15.32 1.74 22.04
CA LYS A 82 15.54 2.30 23.37
C LYS A 82 16.38 1.34 24.22
N TYR A 83 17.36 1.89 24.92
CA TYR A 83 18.15 1.13 25.88
C TYR A 83 17.27 0.49 26.97
N GLY A 84 17.55 -0.77 27.31
CA GLY A 84 16.80 -1.54 28.31
C GLY A 84 15.66 -2.39 27.74
N LEU A 85 15.43 -2.36 26.42
CA LEU A 85 14.47 -3.24 25.75
C LEU A 85 15.16 -4.45 25.10
N ARG A 86 14.46 -5.58 25.04
CA ARG A 86 14.93 -6.78 24.34
C ARG A 86 14.73 -6.58 22.84
N ILE A 87 15.84 -6.45 22.10
CA ILE A 87 15.82 -6.25 20.65
C ILE A 87 14.97 -7.32 19.91
N PRO A 88 15.05 -8.63 20.23
CA PRO A 88 14.23 -9.63 19.54
C PRO A 88 12.73 -9.38 19.66
N ASP A 89 12.25 -8.98 20.85
CA ASP A 89 10.83 -8.67 21.04
C ASP A 89 10.43 -7.44 20.23
N ILE A 90 11.24 -6.39 20.28
CA ILE A 90 10.95 -5.14 19.55
C ILE A 90 10.98 -5.38 18.04
N ALA A 91 11.94 -6.16 17.54
CA ALA A 91 12.00 -6.53 16.13
C ALA A 91 10.74 -7.27 15.70
N TRP A 92 10.28 -8.24 16.49
CA TRP A 92 9.01 -8.93 16.25
C TRP A 92 7.83 -7.96 16.20
N TYR A 93 7.71 -7.07 17.19
CA TYR A 93 6.65 -6.08 17.24
C TYR A 93 6.67 -5.13 16.03
N VAL A 94 7.84 -4.69 15.59
CA VAL A 94 7.98 -3.84 14.40
C VAL A 94 7.55 -4.60 13.14
N GLN A 95 8.01 -5.84 12.98
CA GLN A 95 7.62 -6.67 11.84
C GLN A 95 6.11 -6.88 11.78
N GLU A 96 5.51 -7.29 12.91
CA GLU A 96 4.06 -7.50 13.00
C GLU A 96 3.28 -6.21 12.72
N SER A 97 3.70 -5.10 13.32
CA SER A 97 3.03 -3.81 13.16
C SER A 97 3.05 -3.37 11.70
N ILE A 98 4.23 -3.35 11.06
CA ILE A 98 4.37 -2.96 9.64
C ILE A 98 3.56 -3.90 8.74
N LYS A 99 3.65 -5.22 8.96
CA LYS A 99 2.91 -6.19 8.15
C LYS A 99 1.41 -5.94 8.23
N ARG A 100 0.86 -5.86 9.45
CA ARG A 100 -0.57 -5.59 9.65
C ARG A 100 -0.98 -4.22 9.11
N GLY A 101 -0.17 -3.19 9.34
CA GLY A 101 -0.43 -1.83 8.89
C GLY A 101 -0.51 -1.74 7.37
N LEU A 102 0.41 -2.39 6.65
CA LEU A 102 0.40 -2.42 5.19
C LEU A 102 -0.75 -3.27 4.65
N GLU A 103 -0.93 -4.51 5.12
CA GLU A 103 -2.02 -5.37 4.66
C GLU A 103 -3.40 -4.73 4.88
N GLN A 104 -3.61 -4.03 6.00
CA GLN A 104 -4.88 -3.35 6.31
C GLN A 104 -5.12 -2.09 5.49
N ASN A 105 -4.08 -1.29 5.20
CA ASN A 105 -4.25 -0.02 4.49
C ASN A 105 -4.16 -0.18 2.96
N THR A 106 -3.39 -1.16 2.48
CA THR A 106 -3.13 -1.32 1.04
C THR A 106 -3.81 -2.54 0.42
N GLY A 107 -4.14 -3.56 1.22
CA GLY A 107 -4.65 -4.84 0.71
C GLY A 107 -3.63 -5.66 -0.08
N TYR A 108 -2.36 -5.24 -0.13
CA TYR A 108 -1.28 -6.00 -0.77
C TYR A 108 -0.70 -7.03 0.19
N THR A 109 -0.14 -8.11 -0.36
CA THR A 109 0.53 -9.13 0.45
C THR A 109 1.96 -8.70 0.75
N VAL A 110 2.33 -8.71 2.03
CA VAL A 110 3.72 -8.43 2.44
C VAL A 110 4.49 -9.75 2.47
N GLU A 111 5.46 -9.90 1.56
CA GLU A 111 6.33 -11.08 1.50
C GLU A 111 7.27 -11.12 2.69
N GLU A 112 8.00 -10.02 2.92
CA GLU A 112 9.10 -9.97 3.87
C GLU A 112 9.21 -8.59 4.53
N VAL A 113 9.54 -8.59 5.82
CA VAL A 113 9.85 -7.37 6.59
C VAL A 113 11.20 -7.53 7.29
N ASN A 114 12.19 -6.82 6.77
CA ASN A 114 13.56 -6.84 7.27
C ASN A 114 13.78 -5.67 8.25
N VAL A 115 14.25 -5.98 9.46
CA VAL A 115 14.51 -4.99 10.51
C VAL A 115 16.01 -4.88 10.77
N PHE A 116 16.58 -3.73 10.46
CA PHE A 116 17.98 -3.39 10.70
C PHE A 116 18.10 -2.51 11.95
N VAL A 117 18.66 -3.06 13.02
CA VAL A 117 18.96 -2.28 14.22
C VAL A 117 20.29 -1.57 14.04
N LYS A 118 20.26 -0.25 13.83
CA LYS A 118 21.46 0.58 13.61
C LYS A 118 22.14 1.02 14.90
N GLY A 119 21.43 0.97 16.03
CA GLY A 119 21.99 1.33 17.31
C GLY A 119 20.95 1.41 18.41
N LEU A 120 21.42 1.83 19.58
CA LEU A 120 20.59 2.09 20.74
C LEU A 120 20.55 3.59 21.01
N TYR A 121 19.42 4.09 21.52
CA TYR A 121 19.32 5.45 22.04
C TYR A 121 18.93 5.44 23.51
N ARG A 122 19.37 6.47 24.22
CA ARG A 122 18.96 6.78 25.58
C ARG A 122 18.17 8.08 25.56
N GLU A 123 17.19 8.17 26.44
CA GLU A 123 16.37 9.36 26.65
C GLU A 123 17.15 10.43 27.43
#